data_AF-A0A6L9QKJ4-F1
#
_entry.id   AF-A0A6L9QKJ4-F1
#
_cell.length_a   1.000
_cell.length_b   1.000
_cell.length_c   1.000
_cell.angle_alpha   90.00
_cell.angle_beta   90.00
_cell.angle_gamma   90.00
#
_symmetry.space_group_name_H-M   'P 1'
#
loop_
_entity.id
_entity.type
_entity.pdbx_description
1 polymer ?
#
loop_
_entity_poly.entity_id
_entity_poly.type
_entity_poly.pdbx_seq_one_letter_code
_entity_poly.pdbx_strand_id
1 'polypeptide(L)' 'TKIAEQGVWPAVEDAGPGTAVLADGFSCRTQIEAGTAARPRHLAELLADLLPGGADGHPGGRR' A
#
# COMPACT_ATOMS: atom_id res chain seq x y z
N THR A 1 10.33 10.50 -9.59
CA THR A 1 8.91 10.20 -9.83
C THR A 1 8.53 10.10 -11.30
N LYS A 2 9.34 10.54 -12.28
CA LYS A 2 9.03 10.46 -13.73
C LYS A 2 8.45 9.14 -14.25
N ILE A 3 8.82 7.99 -13.68
CA ILE A 3 8.23 6.69 -14.06
C ILE A 3 6.79 6.53 -13.54
N ALA A 4 6.50 7.04 -12.33
CA ALA A 4 5.17 6.94 -11.74
C ALA A 4 4.12 7.76 -12.51
N GLU A 5 4.53 8.89 -13.08
CA GLU A 5 3.69 9.75 -13.94
C GLU A 5 3.17 9.01 -15.18
N GLN A 6 3.88 7.96 -15.64
CA GLN A 6 3.51 7.23 -16.86
C GLN A 6 2.32 6.27 -16.68
N GLY A 7 1.84 6.07 -15.45
CA GLY A 7 0.65 5.24 -15.25
C GLY A 7 0.30 4.93 -13.80
N VAL A 8 1.26 4.94 -12.88
CA VAL A 8 1.00 4.66 -11.46
C VAL A 8 0.14 5.76 -10.83
N TRP A 9 0.54 7.03 -10.96
CA TRP A 9 -0.25 8.13 -10.38
C TRP A 9 -1.63 8.29 -11.04
N PRO A 10 -1.75 8.26 -12.38
CA PRO A 10 -3.08 8.28 -13.01
C PRO A 10 -4.00 7.15 -12.52
N ALA A 11 -3.48 5.93 -12.39
CA ALA A 11 -4.30 4.80 -11.92
C ALA A 11 -4.73 4.94 -10.46
N VAL A 12 -3.90 5.55 -9.60
CA VAL A 12 -4.24 5.81 -8.20
C VAL A 12 -5.28 6.92 -8.06
N GLU A 13 -5.17 7.99 -8.85
CA GLU A 13 -6.11 9.12 -8.82
C GLU A 13 -7.47 8.77 -9.45
N ASP A 14 -7.50 7.84 -10.43
CA ASP A 14 -8.74 7.32 -11.02
C ASP A 14 -9.47 6.32 -10.10
N ALA A 15 -8.79 5.83 -9.06
CA ALA A 15 -9.40 4.90 -8.11
C ALA A 15 -10.53 5.57 -7.32
N GLY A 16 -11.66 4.88 -7.18
CA GLY A 16 -12.81 5.39 -6.45
C GLY A 16 -12.48 5.67 -4.97
N PRO A 17 -13.22 6.59 -4.30
CA PRO A 17 -13.01 6.89 -2.89
C PRO A 17 -13.08 5.64 -2.02
N GLY A 18 -12.13 5.47 -1.10
CA GLY A 18 -12.06 4.31 -0.21
C GLY A 18 -11.44 3.06 -0.83
N THR A 19 -11.01 3.11 -2.11
CA THR A 19 -10.27 2.01 -2.72
C THR A 19 -8.91 1.85 -2.06
N ALA A 20 -8.60 0.62 -1.62
CA ALA A 20 -7.28 0.31 -1.09
C ALA A 20 -6.24 0.32 -2.22
N VAL A 21 -5.13 1.03 -2.01
CA VAL A 21 -3.98 1.01 -2.91
C VAL A 21 -2.93 0.04 -2.36
N LEU A 22 -2.66 -1.03 -3.10
CA LEU A 22 -1.69 -2.06 -2.72
C LEU A 22 -0.39 -1.84 -3.49
N ALA A 23 0.75 -1.83 -2.78
CA ALA A 23 2.07 -1.86 -3.40
C ALA A 23 3.09 -2.59 -2.50
N ASP A 24 3.59 -3.73 -2.97
CA ASP A 24 4.54 -4.57 -2.21
C ASP A 24 6.00 -4.09 -2.29
N GLY A 25 6.35 -3.38 -3.36
CA GLY A 25 7.69 -2.81 -3.54
C GLY A 25 7.87 -1.48 -2.82
N PHE A 26 9.01 -1.30 -2.12
CA PHE A 26 9.39 -0.04 -1.48
C PHE A 26 9.38 1.13 -2.47
N SER A 27 10.00 0.97 -3.65
CA SER A 27 10.07 2.03 -4.66
C SER A 27 8.68 2.47 -5.12
N CYS A 28 7.76 1.53 -5.35
CA CYS A 28 6.39 1.85 -5.77
C CYS A 28 5.65 2.60 -4.66
N ARG A 29 5.76 2.17 -3.40
CA ARG A 29 5.16 2.89 -2.26
C ARG A 29 5.69 4.32 -2.15
N THR A 30 7.01 4.50 -2.15
CA THR A 30 7.62 5.83 -2.08
C THR A 30 7.20 6.73 -3.24
N GLN A 31 7.07 6.18 -4.44
CA GLN A 31 6.62 6.95 -5.60
C GLN A 31 5.17 7.40 -5.46
N ILE A 32 4.27 6.52 -5.01
CA ILE A 32 2.85 6.84 -4.79
C ILE A 32 2.71 7.90 -3.70
N GLU A 33 3.37 7.72 -2.56
CA GLU A 33 3.36 8.69 -1.44
C GLU A 33 3.92 10.06 -1.84
N ALA A 34 4.89 10.09 -2.76
CA ALA A 34 5.52 11.32 -3.21
C ALA A 34 4.67 12.16 -4.18
N GLY A 35 3.57 11.63 -4.73
CA GLY A 35 2.79 12.36 -5.73
C GLY A 35 1.30 12.10 -5.78
N THR A 36 0.74 11.43 -4.78
CA THR A 36 -0.70 11.25 -4.62
C THR A 36 -1.10 11.43 -3.15
N ALA A 37 -2.39 11.61 -2.89
CA ALA A 37 -2.90 11.60 -1.52
C ALA A 37 -3.09 10.17 -0.95
N ALA A 38 -2.86 9.13 -1.76
CA ALA A 38 -3.06 7.76 -1.35
C ALA A 38 -2.03 7.30 -0.32
N ARG A 39 -2.44 6.33 0.51
CA ARG A 39 -1.57 5.62 1.46
C ARG A 39 -1.42 4.18 1.01
N PRO A 40 -0.38 3.85 0.21
CA PRO A 40 -0.22 2.51 -0.30
C PRO A 40 0.15 1.54 0.83
N ARG A 41 -0.51 0.38 0.87
CA ARG A 41 -0.29 -0.65 1.90
C ARG A 41 0.47 -1.83 1.31
N HIS A 42 1.26 -2.50 2.14
CA HIS A 42 1.85 -3.78 1.78
C HIS A 42 0.77 -4.88 1.87
N LEU A 43 0.83 -5.91 1.01
CA LEU A 43 -0.13 -7.00 1.01
C LEU A 43 -0.31 -7.63 2.40
N ALA A 44 0.79 -7.87 3.11
CA ALA A 44 0.75 -8.44 4.46
C ALA A 44 -0.05 -7.58 5.47
N GLU A 45 0.00 -6.25 5.35
CA GLU A 45 -0.77 -5.36 6.22
C GLU A 45 -2.28 -5.44 5.91
N LEU A 46 -2.63 -5.49 4.62
CA LEU A 46 -4.03 -5.65 4.19
C LEU A 46 -4.58 -7.01 4.61
N LEU A 47 -3.79 -8.07 4.50
CA LEU A 47 -4.18 -9.40 4.96
C LEU A 47 -4.34 -9.46 6.48
N ALA A 48 -3.46 -8.80 7.24
CA ALA A 48 -3.58 -8.74 8.71
C ALA A 48 -4.90 -8.08 9.14
N ASP A 49 -5.34 -7.02 8.45
CA ASP A 49 -6.61 -6.34 8.72
C ASP A 49 -7.84 -7.22 8.40
N LEU A 50 -7.71 -8.17 7.46
CA LEU A 50 -8.81 -9.02 6.97
C LEU A 50 -8.92 -10.38 7.66
N LEU A 51 -7.83 -10.86 8.28
CA LEU A 51 -7.81 -12.16 8.93
C LEU A 51 -8.44 -12.09 10.33
N PRO A 52 -9.34 -13.01 10.70
CA PRO A 52 -9.87 -13.12 12.06
C PRO A 52 -8.71 -13.33 13.06
N GLY A 53 -8.57 -12.43 14.04
CA GLY A 53 -7.50 -12.47 15.06
C GLY A 53 -6.33 -11.50 14.85
N GLY A 54 -6.42 -10.56 13.90
CA GLY A 54 -5.35 -9.63 13.49
C GLY A 54 -4.76 -8.66 14.52
N ALA A 55 -5.12 -8.74 15.80
CA ALA A 55 -4.49 -7.97 16.89
C ALA A 55 -4.12 -8.81 18.12
N ASP A 56 -4.08 -10.14 18.00
CA ASP A 56 -3.80 -11.04 19.13
C ASP A 56 -2.41 -11.66 18.98
N GLY A 57 -1.37 -10.82 19.16
CA GLY A 57 0.01 -11.14 19.53
C GLY A 57 0.69 -12.42 18.99
N HIS A 58 1.53 -12.27 17.97
CA HIS A 58 2.68 -13.17 17.77
C HIS A 58 3.99 -12.49 18.20
N PRO A 59 4.59 -12.82 19.36
CA PRO A 59 5.90 -12.31 19.75
C PRO A 59 6.96 -13.14 19.04
N GLY A 60 7.23 -12.89 17.76
CA GLY A 60 8.17 -13.75 17.03
C GLY A 60 8.51 -13.27 15.64
N GLY A 61 9.44 -12.33 15.53
CA GLY A 61 9.91 -11.86 14.23
C GLY A 61 11.17 -11.02 14.28
N ARG A 62 12.15 -11.36 15.12
CA ARG A 62 13.53 -10.85 14.94
C ARG A 62 14.27 -11.80 14.01
N ARG A 63 14.64 -11.31 12.84
CA ARG A 63 15.82 -11.76 12.10
C ARG A 63 16.76 -10.58 11.98
#